data_AF-A0A2P7MVA3-F1
#
_entry.id   AF-A0A2P7MVA3-F1
#
_cell.length_a   1.000
_cell.length_b   1.000
_cell.length_c   1.000
_cell.angle_alpha   90.00
_cell.angle_beta   90.00
_cell.angle_gamma   90.00
#
_symmetry.space_group_name_H-M   'P 1'
#
loop_
_entity.id
_entity.type
_entity.pdbx_description
1 polymer ?
#
loop_
_entity_poly.entity_id
_entity_poly.type
_entity_poly.pdbx_seq_one_letter_code
_entity_poly.pdbx_strand_id
1 'polypeptide(L)'
;MFLASAAEAISLGAIPNWLQEERALLFILPPDKLLALYGCCNVFLSLHRSEGFGRGMAEALQLGVDVITMAYGGNTDFCTGPLAHPVR
;
A
#
# COMPACT_ATOMS: atom_id res chain seq x y z
N MET A 1 -14.77 -22.91 -3.15
CA MET A 1 -14.16 -22.85 -1.81
C MET A 1 -12.66 -22.63 -2.00
N PHE A 2 -12.22 -21.38 -2.16
CA PHE A 2 -10.81 -21.04 -2.29
C PHE A 2 -10.58 -19.81 -1.41
N LEU A 3 -10.20 -20.05 -0.17
CA LEU A 3 -9.60 -19.03 0.68
C LEU A 3 -8.10 -19.10 0.40
N ALA A 4 -7.65 -18.42 -0.66
CA ALA A 4 -6.24 -18.08 -0.77
C ALA A 4 -5.95 -17.15 0.41
N SER A 5 -5.02 -17.55 1.28
CA SER A 5 -4.62 -16.69 2.39
C SER A 5 -4.00 -15.41 1.82
N ALA A 6 -4.13 -14.28 2.51
CA ALA A 6 -3.57 -13.01 2.06
C ALA A 6 -2.08 -13.10 1.69
N ALA A 7 -1.34 -14.05 2.29
CA ALA A 7 0.05 -14.36 1.97
C ALA A 7 0.28 -14.89 0.54
N GLU A 8 -0.63 -15.67 -0.03
CA GLU A 8 -0.47 -16.23 -1.38
C GLU A 8 -0.70 -15.17 -2.47
N ALA A 9 -1.64 -14.23 -2.24
CA ALA A 9 -1.91 -13.12 -3.15
C ALA A 9 -0.71 -12.16 -3.28
N ILE A 10 -0.01 -11.92 -2.16
CA ILE A 10 1.19 -11.08 -2.09
C ILE A 10 2.34 -11.66 -2.95
N SER A 11 2.51 -12.98 -3.00
CA SER A 11 3.66 -13.59 -3.71
C SER A 11 3.50 -13.65 -5.24
N LEU A 12 2.27 -13.52 -5.76
CA LEU A 12 1.98 -13.70 -7.19
C LEU A 12 1.64 -12.40 -7.92
N GLY A 13 1.52 -11.26 -7.21
CA GLY A 13 0.99 -10.02 -7.80
C GLY A 13 -0.40 -10.20 -8.44
N ALA A 14 -1.14 -11.23 -7.99
CA ALA A 14 -2.39 -11.62 -8.59
C ALA A 14 -3.51 -10.73 -8.06
N ILE A 15 -4.09 -9.90 -8.94
CA ILE A 15 -5.24 -9.06 -8.61
C ILE A 15 -6.42 -9.95 -8.20
N PRO A 16 -6.92 -9.83 -6.97
CA PRO A 16 -8.00 -10.68 -6.49
C PRO A 16 -9.29 -10.39 -7.28
N ASN A 17 -10.14 -11.41 -7.45
CA ASN A 17 -11.34 -11.34 -8.28
C ASN A 17 -12.28 -10.16 -7.95
N TRP A 18 -12.36 -9.77 -6.68
CA TRP A 18 -13.17 -8.65 -6.22
C TRP A 18 -12.61 -7.27 -6.61
N LEU A 19 -11.37 -7.19 -7.11
CA LEU A 19 -10.70 -5.97 -7.56
C LEU A 19 -10.56 -5.89 -9.10
N GLN A 20 -10.90 -6.95 -9.84
CA GLN A 20 -10.54 -7.03 -11.27
C GLN A 20 -11.22 -6.00 -12.18
N GLU A 21 -12.41 -5.49 -11.81
CA GLU A 21 -13.14 -4.49 -12.61
C GLU A 21 -13.04 -3.07 -12.04
N GLU A 22 -12.57 -2.93 -10.79
CA GLU A 22 -12.60 -1.68 -10.05
C GLU A 22 -11.30 -0.89 -10.24
N ARG A 23 -11.40 0.28 -10.87
CA ARG A 23 -10.27 1.20 -11.07
C ARG A 23 -10.18 2.28 -9.99
N ALA A 24 -11.24 2.45 -9.21
CA ALA A 24 -11.32 3.40 -8.11
C ALA A 24 -12.29 2.89 -7.05
N LEU A 25 -11.81 2.74 -5.82
CA LEU A 25 -12.64 2.34 -4.68
C LEU A 25 -13.10 3.60 -3.93
N LEU A 26 -14.42 3.80 -3.85
CA LEU A 26 -15.05 4.94 -3.16
C LEU A 26 -15.57 4.58 -1.76
N PHE A 27 -15.44 3.32 -1.35
CA PHE A 27 -15.95 2.79 -0.08
C PHE A 27 -14.81 2.33 0.83
N ILE A 28 -15.13 2.20 2.12
CA ILE A 28 -14.17 1.77 3.14
C ILE A 28 -13.98 0.24 3.04
N LEU A 29 -12.72 -0.19 2.94
CA LEU A 29 -12.35 -1.61 3.02
C LEU A 29 -12.07 -2.02 4.48
N PRO A 30 -12.39 -3.28 4.84
CA PRO A 30 -11.91 -3.84 6.10
C PRO A 30 -10.37 -4.03 6.05
N PRO A 31 -9.68 -4.03 7.21
CA PRO A 31 -8.23 -3.99 7.27
C PRO A 31 -7.51 -5.13 6.51
N ASP A 32 -8.06 -6.34 6.52
CA ASP A 32 -7.54 -7.51 5.82
C ASP A 32 -7.53 -7.30 4.30
N LYS A 33 -8.63 -6.76 3.74
CA LYS A 33 -8.72 -6.44 2.32
C LYS A 33 -7.85 -5.26 1.93
N LEU A 34 -7.67 -4.29 2.82
CA LEU A 34 -6.79 -3.14 2.57
C LEU A 34 -5.33 -3.57 2.47
N LEU A 35 -4.87 -4.44 3.37
CA LEU A 35 -3.51 -5.00 3.30
C LEU A 35 -3.33 -5.90 2.09
N ALA A 36 -4.32 -6.72 1.76
CA ALA A 36 -4.30 -7.53 0.54
C ALA A 36 -4.21 -6.65 -0.72
N LEU A 37 -4.93 -5.52 -0.75
CA LEU A 37 -4.84 -4.53 -1.83
C LEU A 37 -3.43 -3.97 -1.94
N TYR A 38 -2.83 -3.51 -0.83
CA TYR A 38 -1.47 -2.99 -0.83
C TYR A 38 -0.48 -4.01 -1.39
N GLY A 39 -0.55 -5.26 -0.93
CA GLY A 39 0.33 -6.33 -1.40
C GLY A 39 0.15 -6.73 -2.87
N CYS A 40 -0.95 -6.35 -3.52
CA CYS A 40 -1.16 -6.54 -4.95
C CYS A 40 -0.61 -5.36 -5.79
N CYS A 41 -0.27 -4.24 -5.16
CA CYS A 41 0.26 -3.06 -5.84
C CYS A 41 1.78 -3.17 -6.01
N ASN A 42 2.30 -2.66 -7.14
CA ASN A 42 3.73 -2.45 -7.29
C ASN A 42 4.20 -1.20 -6.55
N VAL A 43 3.35 -0.16 -6.49
CA VAL A 43 3.68 1.14 -5.92
C VAL A 43 2.51 1.67 -5.10
N PHE A 44 2.82 2.25 -3.94
CA PHE A 44 1.92 3.04 -3.10
C PHE A 44 2.31 4.52 -3.21
N LEU A 45 1.40 5.35 -3.73
CA LEU A 45 1.62 6.77 -3.94
C LEU A 45 0.83 7.60 -2.92
N SER A 46 1.52 8.46 -2.18
CA SER A 46 0.92 9.34 -1.16
C SER A 46 1.43 10.77 -1.27
N LEU A 47 0.69 11.64 -1.97
CA LEU A 47 1.08 13.03 -2.25
C LEU A 47 0.31 14.04 -1.39
N HIS A 48 0.35 13.87 -0.07
CA HIS A 48 -0.36 14.70 0.89
C HIS A 48 0.42 15.98 1.23
N ARG A 49 -0.26 17.12 1.46
CA ARG A 49 0.36 18.38 1.95
C ARG A 49 0.89 18.28 3.38
N SER A 50 0.25 17.45 4.20
CA SER A 50 0.66 17.11 5.55
C SER A 50 -0.12 15.86 5.92
N GLU A 51 0.55 14.88 6.49
CA GLU A 51 -0.06 13.68 7.03
C GLU A 51 0.61 13.40 8.37
N GLY A 52 -0.15 12.79 9.27
CA GLY A 52 0.28 12.58 10.65
C GLY A 52 1.44 11.59 10.69
N PHE A 53 1.12 10.32 10.94
CA PHE A 53 2.14 9.30 11.07
C PHE A 53 2.59 8.75 9.71
N GLY A 54 1.67 8.26 8.89
CA GLY A 54 2.01 7.52 7.67
C GLY A 54 1.60 6.07 7.68
N ARG A 55 0.52 5.72 8.37
CA ARG A 55 0.16 4.31 8.61
C ARG A 55 0.08 3.49 7.33
N GLY A 56 -0.59 4.00 6.30
CA GLY A 56 -0.69 3.29 5.01
C GLY A 56 0.67 3.11 4.32
N MET A 57 1.56 4.10 4.41
CA MET A 57 2.93 4.00 3.89
C MET A 57 3.76 3.00 4.68
N ALA A 58 3.65 3.00 6.01
CA ALA A 58 4.32 2.04 6.87
C ALA A 58 3.84 0.60 6.63
N GLU A 59 2.55 0.41 6.38
CA GLU A 59 1.97 -0.89 6.00
C GLU A 59 2.45 -1.33 4.62
N ALA A 60 2.48 -0.43 3.63
CA ALA A 60 3.00 -0.71 2.29
C ALA A 60 4.49 -1.10 2.28
N LEU A 61 5.33 -0.37 3.02
CA LEU A 61 6.76 -0.72 3.17
C LEU A 61 6.95 -2.08 3.83
N GLN A 62 6.16 -2.42 4.86
CA GLN A 62 6.20 -3.75 5.50
C GLN A 62 5.82 -4.88 4.54
N LEU A 63 4.98 -4.59 3.55
CA LEU A 63 4.57 -5.54 2.50
C LEU A 63 5.56 -5.57 1.32
N GLY A 64 6.66 -4.80 1.36
CA GLY A 64 7.65 -4.76 0.30
C GLY A 64 7.22 -3.96 -0.94
N VAL A 65 6.21 -3.10 -0.80
CA VAL A 65 5.70 -2.24 -1.88
C VAL A 65 6.54 -0.96 -1.93
N ASP A 66 6.90 -0.53 -3.14
CA ASP A 66 7.58 0.77 -3.33
C ASP A 66 6.65 1.91 -2.90
N VAL A 67 7.14 2.83 -2.08
CA VAL A 67 6.38 3.98 -1.58
C VAL A 67 6.93 5.28 -2.17
N ILE A 68 6.10 5.99 -2.91
CA ILE A 68 6.38 7.36 -3.36
C ILE A 68 5.59 8.31 -2.46
N THR A 69 6.30 9.18 -1.73
CA THR A 69 5.69 10.09 -0.75
C THR A 69 6.35 11.46 -0.79
N MET A 70 5.80 12.43 -0.06
CA MET A 70 6.39 13.74 0.12
C MET A 70 7.51 13.72 1.19
N ALA A 71 8.58 14.46 0.94
CA ALA A 71 9.76 14.56 1.82
C ALA A 71 9.56 15.48 3.04
N TYR A 72 8.36 15.46 3.65
CA TYR A 72 8.03 16.23 4.86
C TYR A 72 6.95 15.51 5.68
N GLY A 73 6.87 15.82 6.97
CA GLY A 73 5.89 15.23 7.91
C GLY A 73 6.41 13.96 8.60
N GLY A 74 5.54 13.27 9.34
CA GLY A 74 5.92 12.13 10.17
C GLY A 74 6.39 10.90 9.40
N ASN A 75 6.01 10.79 8.12
CA ASN A 75 6.47 9.68 7.28
C ASN A 75 8.00 9.68 7.07
N THR A 76 8.66 10.83 7.21
CA THR A 76 10.12 10.95 7.06
C THR A 76 10.91 10.15 8.11
N ASP A 77 10.27 9.79 9.23
CA ASP A 77 10.89 8.99 10.28
C ASP A 77 11.11 7.52 9.87
N PHE A 78 10.34 7.01 8.90
CA PHE A 78 10.43 5.61 8.48
C PHE A 78 10.50 5.38 6.97
N CYS A 79 10.14 6.36 6.13
CA CYS A 79 10.28 6.30 4.68
C CYS A 79 11.76 6.47 4.29
N THR A 80 12.54 5.45 4.62
CA THR A 80 13.97 5.36 4.38
C THR A 80 14.31 4.02 3.75
N GLY A 81 15.43 3.95 3.03
CA GLY A 81 15.88 2.72 2.38
C GLY A 81 15.41 2.57 0.92
N PRO A 82 15.62 1.39 0.31
CA PRO A 82 15.53 1.21 -1.14
C PRO A 82 14.10 1.26 -1.70
N LEU A 83 13.09 1.04 -0.86
CA LEU A 83 11.67 1.05 -1.26
C LEU A 83 11.00 2.41 -1.03
N ALA A 84 11.72 3.39 -0.48
CA ALA A 84 11.16 4.70 -0.17
C ALA A 84 11.68 5.77 -1.15
N HIS A 85 10.76 6.42 -1.84
CA HIS A 85 11.02 7.41 -2.90
C HIS A 85 10.41 8.77 -2.53
N PRO A 86 11.06 9.54 -1.63
CA PRO A 86 10.57 10.85 -1.21
C PRO A 86 10.74 11.90 -2.33
N VAL A 87 9.68 12.68 -2.57
CA VAL A 87 9.59 13.75 -3.57
C VAL A 87 9.47 15.10 -2.87
N ARG A 88 10.12 16.14 -3.40
CA ARG A 88 10.07 17.52 -2.89
C ARG A 88 9.09 18.38 -3.67
#